data_AF-A0A2G8LNA5-F1
#
_entry.id   AF-A0A2G8LNA5-F1
#
_cell.length_a   1.000
_cell.length_b   1.000
_cell.length_c   1.000
_cell.angle_alpha   90.00
_cell.angle_beta   90.00
_cell.angle_gamma   90.00
#
_symmetry.space_group_name_H-M   'P 1'
#
loop_
_entity.id
_entity.type
_entity.pdbx_description
1 polymer ?
#
loop_
_entity_poly.entity_id
_entity_poly.type
_entity_poly.pdbx_seq_one_letter_code
_entity_poly.pdbx_strand_id
1 'polypeptide(L)'
;MQLEHGKIVITTSRPEVLCIPPQDTSNLSPCNHEEADTRMILHLSHAFHEGFQNILLRTADTYVVVLTIAAVSKLGMQESWVAFGTGKSFRYIPVHEIAASLGPNKCQALPMFHAYTGCDTVSAFYSKWKKSACKTWNVYEAVTMAFMTLSVGNAKFWTMNWEYWNALRFCYEPVLWPNGNRCYGRVDKGGGI
;
A
#
# COMPACT_ATOMS: atom_id res chain seq x y z
N MET A 1 10.23 14.77 22.60
CA MET A 1 11.05 14.20 21.51
C MET A 1 11.57 15.36 20.70
N GLN A 2 12.86 15.66 20.71
CA GLN A 2 13.44 16.66 19.81
C GLN A 2 13.78 15.94 18.51
N LEU A 3 13.19 16.38 17.40
CA LEU A 3 13.53 15.88 16.07
C LEU A 3 14.84 16.54 15.63
N GLU A 4 15.70 15.77 14.95
CA GLU A 4 16.83 16.37 14.24
C GLU A 4 16.35 17.40 13.23
N HIS A 5 17.19 18.42 12.99
CA HIS A 5 16.87 19.51 12.09
C HIS A 5 16.51 18.99 10.68
N GLY A 6 15.38 19.45 10.13
CA GLY A 6 14.88 19.05 8.82
C GLY A 6 14.13 17.70 8.76
N LYS A 7 13.83 17.07 9.90
CA LYS A 7 12.93 15.88 9.95
C LYS A 7 11.49 16.29 10.23
N ILE A 8 10.56 15.68 9.49
CA ILE A 8 9.11 15.79 9.69
C ILE A 8 8.59 14.41 10.08
N VAL A 9 7.71 14.37 11.08
CA VAL A 9 7.00 13.16 11.50
C VAL A 9 5.52 13.41 11.39
N ILE A 10 4.86 12.63 10.54
CA ILE A 10 3.41 12.61 10.40
C ILE A 10 2.89 11.26 10.87
N THR A 11 1.86 11.25 11.72
CA THR A 11 1.26 10.04 12.25
C THR A 11 -0.26 10.13 12.13
N THR A 12 -0.87 9.05 11.68
CA THR A 12 -2.32 8.89 11.61
C THR A 12 -2.77 7.87 12.65
N SER A 13 -3.72 8.23 13.50
CA SER A 13 -4.29 7.33 14.50
C SER A 13 -5.78 7.62 14.63
N ARG A 14 -6.63 6.62 14.34
CA ARG A 14 -8.08 6.86 14.21
C ARG A 14 -8.32 7.99 13.17
N PRO A 15 -9.29 8.93 13.28
CA PRO A 15 -9.40 10.02 12.30
C PRO A 15 -8.34 11.10 12.46
N GLU A 16 -7.52 11.06 13.51
CA GLU A 16 -6.58 12.13 13.84
C GLU A 16 -5.28 12.02 13.05
N VAL A 17 -4.74 13.19 12.68
CA VAL A 17 -3.43 13.34 12.06
C VAL A 17 -2.59 14.27 12.93
N LEU A 18 -1.42 13.79 13.34
CA LEU A 18 -0.45 14.55 14.12
C LEU A 18 0.79 14.78 13.26
N CYS A 19 1.27 16.02 13.22
CA CYS A 19 2.43 16.40 12.41
C CYS A 19 3.40 17.26 13.22
N ILE A 20 4.69 16.90 13.19
CA ILE A 20 5.76 17.63 13.90
C ILE A 20 6.96 17.78 12.96
N PRO A 21 7.45 19.01 12.69
CA PRO A 21 6.79 20.30 13.00
C PRO A 21 5.45 20.44 12.24
N PRO A 22 4.55 21.36 12.62
CA PRO A 22 3.28 21.55 11.92
C PRO A 22 3.48 21.78 10.41
N GLN A 23 2.73 21.05 9.59
CA GLN A 23 2.68 21.17 8.12
C GLN A 23 1.21 21.15 7.68
N ASP A 24 0.96 21.43 6.40
CA ASP A 24 -0.36 21.14 5.83
C ASP A 24 -0.60 19.63 5.79
N THR A 25 -1.67 19.18 6.43
CA THR A 25 -2.12 17.79 6.45
C THR A 25 -3.53 17.64 5.91
N SER A 26 -4.03 18.62 5.15
CA SER A 26 -5.36 18.60 4.53
C SER A 26 -5.61 17.33 3.70
N ASN A 27 -4.57 16.83 3.01
CA ASN A 27 -4.62 15.60 2.22
C ASN A 27 -4.62 14.29 3.04
N LEU A 28 -4.42 14.38 4.36
CA LEU A 28 -4.40 13.24 5.27
C LEU A 28 -5.54 13.26 6.29
N SER A 29 -6.09 14.44 6.58
CA SER A 29 -7.02 14.67 7.69
C SER A 29 -8.45 14.96 7.20
N PRO A 30 -9.48 14.33 7.79
CA PRO A 30 -9.41 13.25 8.77
C PRO A 30 -8.98 11.93 8.13
N CYS A 31 -8.17 11.13 8.82
CA CYS A 31 -7.70 9.84 8.29
C CYS A 31 -8.69 8.72 8.62
N ASN A 32 -9.61 8.41 7.72
CA ASN A 32 -10.69 7.46 8.00
C ASN A 32 -10.44 6.02 7.50
N HIS A 33 -9.24 5.75 6.98
CA HIS A 33 -8.80 4.40 6.62
C HIS A 33 -8.71 3.55 7.88
N GLU A 34 -9.33 2.37 7.96
CA GLU A 34 -9.24 1.58 9.20
C GLU A 34 -7.86 0.92 9.35
N GLU A 35 -7.44 0.18 8.32
CA GLU A 35 -6.27 -0.68 8.33
C GLU A 35 -4.94 0.08 8.16
N ALA A 36 -3.87 -0.47 8.72
CA ALA A 36 -2.56 0.16 8.70
C ALA A 36 -1.95 0.18 7.28
N ASP A 37 -2.13 -0.87 6.49
CA ASP A 37 -1.59 -0.99 5.14
C ASP A 37 -2.13 0.12 4.22
N THR A 38 -3.44 0.34 4.20
CA THR A 38 -4.04 1.42 3.40
C THR A 38 -3.64 2.81 3.91
N ARG A 39 -3.46 3.01 5.22
CA ARG A 39 -2.91 4.25 5.78
C ARG A 39 -1.48 4.50 5.29
N MET A 40 -0.64 3.47 5.18
CA MET A 40 0.72 3.63 4.65
C MET A 40 0.74 4.11 3.20
N ILE A 41 -0.22 3.66 2.38
CA ILE A 41 -0.35 4.12 0.99
C ILE A 41 -0.87 5.56 0.91
N LEU A 42 -1.75 5.95 1.83
CA LEU A 42 -2.18 7.35 1.96
C LEU A 42 -0.99 8.27 2.26
N HIS A 43 -0.12 7.88 3.21
CA HIS A 43 1.12 8.61 3.51
C HIS A 43 2.09 8.67 2.33
N LEU A 44 2.26 7.56 1.60
CA LEU A 44 3.05 7.51 0.37
C LEU A 44 2.54 8.54 -0.66
N SER A 45 1.23 8.58 -0.89
CA SER A 45 0.62 9.52 -1.82
C SER A 45 0.77 10.95 -1.35
N HIS A 46 0.56 11.24 -0.06
CA HIS A 46 0.79 12.58 0.47
C HIS A 46 2.24 13.02 0.26
N ALA A 47 3.22 12.19 0.62
CA ALA A 47 4.63 12.51 0.40
C ALA A 47 4.94 12.77 -1.09
N PHE A 48 4.38 11.98 -2.00
CA PHE A 48 4.55 12.23 -3.43
C PHE A 48 4.02 13.61 -3.86
N HIS A 49 2.83 14.01 -3.39
CA HIS A 49 2.23 15.31 -3.72
C HIS A 49 2.95 16.50 -3.06
N GLU A 50 3.59 16.28 -1.90
CA GLU A 50 4.51 17.25 -1.28
C GLU A 50 5.85 17.37 -2.02
N GLY A 51 6.04 16.62 -3.11
CA GLY A 51 7.23 16.70 -3.97
C GLY A 51 8.40 15.81 -3.53
N PHE A 52 8.18 14.87 -2.59
CA PHE A 52 9.21 13.89 -2.25
C PHE A 52 9.42 12.91 -3.41
N GLN A 53 10.65 12.85 -3.91
CA GLN A 53 11.00 12.02 -5.08
C GLN A 53 11.45 10.60 -4.71
N ASN A 54 12.05 10.43 -3.52
CA ASN A 54 12.64 9.18 -3.05
C ASN A 54 11.92 8.72 -1.79
N ILE A 55 10.98 7.77 -1.93
CA ILE A 55 10.14 7.34 -0.82
C ILE A 55 10.40 5.87 -0.47
N LEU A 56 10.68 5.61 0.80
CA LEU A 56 10.93 4.28 1.36
C LEU A 56 9.81 3.90 2.33
N LEU A 57 9.09 2.81 2.05
CA LEU A 57 8.15 2.21 2.99
C LEU A 57 8.82 1.10 3.79
N ARG A 58 8.55 1.02 5.08
CA ARG A 58 9.03 -0.06 5.96
C ARG A 58 7.87 -0.96 6.37
N THR A 59 7.93 -2.24 6.01
CA THR A 59 6.88 -3.21 6.35
C THR A 59 7.41 -4.64 6.43
N ALA A 60 6.70 -5.53 7.11
CA ALA A 60 6.87 -6.98 6.98
C ALA A 60 5.67 -7.65 6.29
N ASP A 61 4.64 -6.86 5.97
CA ASP A 61 3.42 -7.32 5.33
C ASP A 61 3.54 -7.25 3.79
N THR A 62 3.20 -8.36 3.14
CA THR A 62 3.25 -8.51 1.69
C THR A 62 2.14 -7.73 1.00
N TYR A 63 0.99 -7.52 1.65
CA TYR A 63 -0.11 -6.77 1.07
C TYR A 63 0.27 -5.29 0.87
N VAL A 64 1.00 -4.71 1.83
CA VAL A 64 1.60 -3.37 1.67
C VAL A 64 2.50 -3.29 0.43
N VAL A 65 3.32 -4.31 0.14
CA VAL A 65 4.17 -4.32 -1.07
C VAL A 65 3.32 -4.29 -2.33
N VAL A 66 2.26 -5.10 -2.39
CA VAL A 66 1.34 -5.16 -3.53
C VAL A 66 0.64 -3.81 -3.75
N LEU A 67 0.11 -3.22 -2.69
CA LEU A 67 -0.53 -1.91 -2.75
C LEU A 67 0.46 -0.81 -3.16
N THR A 68 1.70 -0.89 -2.69
CA THR A 68 2.76 0.08 -3.04
C THR A 68 3.08 0.01 -4.54
N ILE A 69 3.20 -1.19 -5.12
CA ILE A 69 3.43 -1.36 -6.56
C ILE A 69 2.29 -0.73 -7.37
N ALA A 70 1.04 -0.97 -6.96
CA ALA A 70 -0.14 -0.39 -7.62
C ALA A 70 -0.13 1.15 -7.51
N ALA A 71 0.15 1.69 -6.33
CA ALA A 71 0.21 3.12 -6.08
C ALA A 71 1.33 3.81 -6.86
N VAL A 72 2.54 3.24 -6.86
CA VAL A 72 3.71 3.75 -7.59
C VAL A 72 3.43 3.83 -9.08
N SER A 73 2.87 2.76 -9.67
CA SER A 73 2.48 2.77 -11.08
C SER A 73 1.44 3.83 -11.39
N LYS A 74 0.47 4.03 -10.50
CA LYS A 74 -0.64 4.97 -10.69
C LYS A 74 -0.22 6.43 -10.56
N LEU A 75 0.64 6.72 -9.59
CA LEU A 75 1.17 8.06 -9.32
C LEU A 75 2.31 8.43 -10.29
N GLY A 76 2.87 7.46 -11.03
CA GLY A 76 3.99 7.69 -11.93
C GLY A 76 5.29 8.00 -11.19
N MET A 77 5.47 7.42 -9.99
CA MET A 77 6.66 7.66 -9.18
C MET A 77 7.88 7.01 -9.82
N GLN A 78 8.98 7.76 -9.88
CA GLN A 78 10.22 7.31 -10.54
C GLN A 78 11.11 6.49 -9.60
N GLU A 79 11.14 6.82 -8.30
CA GLU A 79 12.03 6.18 -7.34
C GLU A 79 11.33 5.89 -6.00
N SER A 80 10.85 4.65 -5.86
CA SER A 80 10.17 4.17 -4.65
C SER A 80 10.66 2.79 -4.24
N TRP A 81 10.84 2.60 -2.94
CA TRP A 81 11.42 1.40 -2.35
C TRP A 81 10.57 0.86 -1.20
N VAL A 82 10.64 -0.46 -0.99
CA VAL A 82 10.10 -1.08 0.24
C VAL A 82 11.22 -1.79 0.98
N ALA A 83 11.52 -1.35 2.19
CA ALA A 83 12.30 -2.07 3.17
C ALA A 83 11.43 -3.18 3.79
N PHE A 84 11.54 -4.38 3.26
CA PHE A 84 10.65 -5.51 3.56
C PHE A 84 11.26 -6.52 4.55
N GLY A 85 10.46 -7.03 5.49
CA GLY A 85 10.81 -8.14 6.38
C GLY A 85 11.63 -7.73 7.61
N THR A 86 12.03 -8.70 8.43
CA THR A 86 12.78 -8.47 9.68
C THR A 86 13.98 -9.42 9.81
N GLY A 87 14.98 -9.02 10.60
CA GLY A 87 16.18 -9.82 10.87
C GLY A 87 16.87 -10.28 9.59
N LYS A 88 17.15 -11.59 9.49
CA LYS A 88 17.81 -12.21 8.33
C LYS A 88 17.00 -12.17 7.03
N SER A 89 15.68 -11.91 7.10
CA SER A 89 14.81 -11.85 5.92
C SER A 89 14.68 -10.44 5.34
N PHE A 90 15.28 -9.45 6.01
CA PHE A 90 15.24 -8.05 5.63
C PHE A 90 15.88 -7.82 4.26
N ARG A 91 15.18 -7.08 3.39
CA ARG A 91 15.66 -6.73 2.05
C ARG A 91 14.97 -5.48 1.54
N TYR A 92 15.64 -4.74 0.66
CA TYR A 92 15.04 -3.64 -0.10
C TYR A 92 14.45 -4.16 -1.40
N ILE A 93 13.25 -3.70 -1.73
CA ILE A 93 12.51 -4.08 -2.95
C ILE A 93 12.32 -2.81 -3.80
N PRO A 94 12.84 -2.76 -5.04
CA PRO A 94 12.62 -1.65 -5.96
C PRO A 94 11.22 -1.73 -6.57
N VAL A 95 10.22 -1.20 -5.87
CA VAL A 95 8.82 -1.30 -6.33
C VAL A 95 8.54 -0.50 -7.60
N HIS A 96 9.32 0.54 -7.88
CA HIS A 96 9.26 1.31 -9.12
C HIS A 96 9.72 0.47 -10.34
N GLU A 97 10.80 -0.29 -10.22
CA GLU A 97 11.24 -1.22 -11.28
C GLU A 97 10.23 -2.34 -11.49
N ILE A 98 9.68 -2.91 -10.41
CA ILE A 98 8.63 -3.94 -10.50
C ILE A 98 7.41 -3.37 -11.21
N ALA A 99 6.97 -2.16 -10.84
CA ALA A 99 5.84 -1.50 -11.48
C ALA A 99 6.09 -1.28 -12.98
N ALA A 100 7.27 -0.77 -13.35
CA ALA A 100 7.67 -0.58 -14.74
C ALA A 100 7.66 -1.91 -15.51
N SER A 101 8.16 -2.99 -14.91
CA SER A 101 8.21 -4.32 -15.55
C SER A 101 6.84 -4.96 -15.76
N LEU A 102 5.89 -4.72 -14.85
CA LEU A 102 4.53 -5.27 -14.92
C LEU A 102 3.65 -4.49 -15.90
N GLY A 103 3.89 -3.18 -16.02
CA GLY A 103 3.06 -2.27 -16.77
C GLY A 103 1.77 -1.89 -16.03
N PRO A 104 1.13 -0.78 -16.43
CA PRO A 104 0.06 -0.13 -15.67
C PRO A 104 -1.14 -1.03 -15.41
N ASN A 105 -1.55 -1.82 -16.39
CA ASN A 105 -2.73 -2.69 -16.28
C ASN A 105 -2.52 -3.81 -15.24
N LYS A 106 -1.36 -4.47 -15.25
CA LYS A 106 -1.06 -5.52 -14.26
C LYS A 106 -0.85 -4.94 -12.87
N CYS A 107 -0.22 -3.77 -12.76
CA CYS A 107 -0.12 -3.06 -11.48
C CYS A 107 -1.51 -2.76 -10.89
N GLN A 108 -2.44 -2.28 -11.72
CA GLN A 108 -3.81 -2.02 -11.29
C GLN A 108 -4.57 -3.30 -10.90
N ALA A 109 -4.36 -4.41 -11.60
CA ALA A 109 -4.98 -5.70 -11.31
C ALA A 109 -4.38 -6.43 -10.08
N LEU A 110 -3.18 -6.04 -9.64
CA LEU A 110 -2.41 -6.79 -8.66
C LEU A 110 -3.10 -6.95 -7.28
N PRO A 111 -3.78 -5.92 -6.73
CA PRO A 111 -4.54 -6.07 -5.47
C PRO A 111 -5.66 -7.11 -5.58
N MET A 112 -6.41 -7.10 -6.69
CA MET A 112 -7.49 -8.08 -6.91
C MET A 112 -6.92 -9.48 -7.11
N PHE A 113 -5.80 -9.63 -7.83
CA PHE A 113 -5.10 -10.90 -7.91
C PHE A 113 -4.65 -11.41 -6.53
N HIS A 114 -4.16 -10.52 -5.66
CA HIS A 114 -3.76 -10.88 -4.31
C HIS A 114 -4.95 -11.41 -3.50
N ALA A 115 -6.10 -10.71 -3.52
CA ALA A 115 -7.32 -11.15 -2.86
C ALA A 115 -7.85 -12.47 -3.46
N TYR A 116 -7.89 -12.58 -4.77
CA TYR A 116 -8.38 -13.75 -5.51
C TYR A 116 -7.58 -15.03 -5.21
N THR A 117 -6.26 -14.91 -5.02
CA THR A 117 -5.38 -16.05 -4.74
C THR A 117 -5.22 -16.35 -3.25
N GLY A 118 -5.97 -15.63 -2.42
CA GLY A 118 -6.04 -15.78 -0.98
C GLY A 118 -5.34 -14.65 -0.23
N CYS A 119 -6.07 -14.04 0.70
CA CYS A 119 -5.62 -13.03 1.66
C CYS A 119 -6.21 -13.36 3.04
N ASP A 120 -6.13 -12.43 4.00
CA ASP A 120 -6.60 -12.68 5.36
C ASP A 120 -8.11 -12.97 5.45
N THR A 121 -8.92 -12.54 4.47
CA THR A 121 -10.36 -12.88 4.37
C THR A 121 -10.73 -13.91 3.35
N VAL A 122 -9.86 -14.17 2.38
CA VAL A 122 -10.18 -15.05 1.27
C VAL A 122 -9.26 -16.25 1.34
N SER A 123 -9.83 -17.44 1.49
CA SER A 123 -9.05 -18.67 1.40
C SER A 123 -8.46 -18.84 0.01
N ALA A 124 -7.23 -19.34 -0.07
CA ALA A 124 -6.65 -19.75 -1.34
C ALA A 124 -7.41 -20.96 -1.93
N PHE A 125 -7.45 -21.05 -3.27
CA PHE A 125 -7.98 -22.24 -3.94
C PHE A 125 -7.18 -23.49 -3.52
N TYR A 126 -7.88 -24.57 -3.18
CA TYR A 126 -7.27 -25.83 -2.78
C TYR A 126 -6.25 -26.28 -3.82
N SER A 127 -5.03 -26.63 -3.39
CA SER A 127 -3.90 -27.06 -4.23
C SER A 127 -3.32 -26.01 -5.21
N LYS A 128 -3.75 -24.74 -5.17
CA LYS A 128 -3.19 -23.66 -6.01
C LYS A 128 -2.48 -22.62 -5.15
N TRP A 129 -1.21 -22.39 -5.45
CA TRP A 129 -0.37 -21.39 -4.76
C TRP A 129 -0.24 -20.12 -5.60
N LYS A 130 0.01 -18.98 -4.95
CA LYS A 130 0.13 -17.65 -5.59
C LYS A 130 1.05 -17.66 -6.81
N LYS A 131 2.19 -18.34 -6.75
CA LYS A 131 3.10 -18.38 -7.91
C LYS A 131 2.68 -19.35 -9.03
N SER A 132 1.80 -20.35 -8.80
CA SER A 132 1.12 -21.06 -9.91
C SER A 132 0.06 -20.20 -10.56
N ALA A 133 -0.76 -19.49 -9.77
CA ALA A 133 -1.78 -18.58 -10.28
C ALA A 133 -1.14 -17.42 -11.07
N CYS A 134 0.01 -16.90 -10.61
CA CYS A 134 0.76 -15.87 -11.30
C CYS A 134 1.30 -16.37 -12.66
N LYS A 135 1.82 -17.62 -12.72
CA LYS A 135 2.21 -18.23 -14.00
C LYS A 135 1.03 -18.32 -14.96
N THR A 136 -0.14 -18.76 -14.49
CA THR A 136 -1.36 -18.81 -15.31
C THR A 136 -1.77 -17.42 -15.77
N TRP A 137 -1.78 -16.42 -14.89
CA TRP A 137 -2.14 -15.04 -15.25
C TRP A 137 -1.20 -14.46 -16.33
N ASN A 138 0.10 -14.77 -16.27
CA ASN A 138 1.05 -14.34 -17.30
C ASN A 138 0.82 -15.00 -18.66
N VAL A 139 0.15 -16.15 -18.73
CA VAL A 139 -0.21 -16.82 -20.00
C VAL A 139 -1.54 -16.28 -20.54
N TYR A 140 -2.49 -15.95 -19.66
CA TYR A 140 -3.83 -15.50 -20.05
C TYR A 140 -4.04 -14.01 -19.75
N GLU A 141 -3.55 -13.15 -20.64
CA GLU A 141 -3.60 -11.69 -20.45
C GLU A 141 -5.01 -11.12 -20.31
N ALA A 142 -6.01 -11.77 -20.91
CA ALA A 142 -7.43 -11.40 -20.79
C ALA A 142 -7.91 -11.34 -19.33
N VAL A 143 -7.28 -12.10 -18.44
CA VAL A 143 -7.58 -12.09 -16.99
C VAL A 143 -7.24 -10.74 -16.37
N THR A 144 -6.27 -9.99 -16.92
CA THR A 144 -5.91 -8.64 -16.44
C THR A 144 -7.11 -7.72 -16.51
N MET A 145 -7.83 -7.72 -17.63
CA MET A 145 -9.03 -6.91 -17.79
C MET A 145 -10.12 -7.35 -16.81
N ALA A 146 -10.31 -8.65 -16.61
CA ALA A 146 -11.28 -9.15 -15.62
C ALA A 146 -10.93 -8.68 -14.19
N PHE A 147 -9.66 -8.78 -13.77
CA PHE A 147 -9.21 -8.29 -12.47
C PHE A 147 -9.36 -6.77 -12.35
N MET A 148 -9.02 -6.00 -13.39
CA MET A 148 -9.24 -4.56 -13.40
C MET A 148 -10.73 -4.23 -13.28
N THR A 149 -11.59 -4.88 -14.07
CA THR A 149 -13.03 -4.70 -13.99
C THR A 149 -13.56 -5.07 -12.62
N LEU A 150 -13.11 -6.17 -11.99
CA LEU A 150 -13.52 -6.54 -10.62
C LEU A 150 -12.95 -5.59 -9.56
N SER A 151 -11.81 -4.95 -9.83
CA SER A 151 -11.26 -3.89 -8.99
C SER A 151 -12.08 -2.58 -9.07
N VAL A 152 -12.90 -2.43 -10.12
CA VAL A 152 -13.62 -1.20 -10.50
C VAL A 152 -15.15 -1.34 -10.39
N GLY A 153 -15.70 -2.53 -10.61
CA GLY A 153 -17.13 -2.83 -10.72
C GLY A 153 -17.63 -3.70 -9.57
N ASN A 154 -18.62 -3.19 -8.84
CA ASN A 154 -19.28 -3.78 -7.67
C ASN A 154 -18.43 -4.00 -6.40
N ALA A 155 -17.10 -3.93 -6.47
CA ALA A 155 -16.27 -3.62 -5.32
C ALA A 155 -15.96 -2.12 -5.35
N LYS A 156 -16.35 -1.37 -4.31
CA LYS A 156 -15.93 0.02 -4.08
C LYS A 156 -14.43 0.06 -3.75
N PHE A 157 -13.57 -0.33 -4.68
CA PHE A 157 -12.14 -0.41 -4.43
C PHE A 157 -11.35 0.60 -5.28
N TRP A 158 -11.69 0.89 -6.55
CA TRP A 158 -10.83 1.79 -7.36
C TRP A 158 -11.49 2.61 -8.51
N THR A 159 -12.59 3.35 -8.28
CA THR A 159 -12.97 4.48 -9.17
C THR A 159 -12.77 5.83 -8.48
N MET A 160 -11.89 6.68 -9.05
CA MET A 160 -11.40 7.93 -8.48
C MET A 160 -12.43 9.07 -8.49
N ASN A 161 -12.73 9.61 -7.30
CA ASN A 161 -12.23 10.94 -6.94
C ASN A 161 -11.39 10.76 -5.65
N TRP A 162 -10.51 11.71 -5.31
CA TRP A 162 -9.65 11.62 -4.10
C TRP A 162 -10.46 11.60 -2.79
N GLU A 163 -11.68 12.16 -2.78
CA GLU A 163 -12.65 12.09 -1.69
C GLU A 163 -13.27 10.68 -1.49
N TYR A 164 -13.06 9.71 -2.39
CA TYR A 164 -13.59 8.34 -2.29
C TYR A 164 -12.62 7.32 -1.65
N TRP A 165 -11.33 7.64 -1.49
CA TRP A 165 -10.43 6.86 -0.63
C TRP A 165 -10.91 6.84 0.83
N ASN A 166 -11.68 7.87 1.19
CA ASN A 166 -12.41 7.98 2.43
C ASN A 166 -13.54 6.94 2.61
N ALA A 167 -13.80 6.04 1.65
CA ALA A 167 -14.97 5.15 1.66
C ALA A 167 -14.65 3.65 1.51
N LEU A 168 -13.49 3.17 2.00
CA LEU A 168 -13.16 1.74 2.16
C LEU A 168 -14.12 0.94 3.09
N ARG A 169 -15.25 1.51 3.46
CA ARG A 169 -16.25 1.02 4.42
C ARG A 169 -16.95 -0.31 4.04
N PHE A 170 -16.65 -0.97 2.91
CA PHE A 170 -17.58 -1.97 2.38
C PHE A 170 -17.03 -3.31 1.85
N CYS A 171 -15.80 -3.72 2.16
CA CYS A 171 -15.38 -5.10 1.85
C CYS A 171 -15.00 -5.97 3.05
N TYR A 172 -15.11 -5.46 4.27
CA TYR A 172 -14.95 -6.24 5.49
C TYR A 172 -16.10 -5.91 6.44
N GLU A 173 -17.10 -6.80 6.50
CA GLU A 173 -18.01 -6.81 7.65
C GLU A 173 -17.32 -7.49 8.86
N PRO A 174 -17.62 -7.05 10.09
CA PRO A 174 -16.71 -7.16 11.22
C PRO A 174 -16.89 -8.44 12.04
N VAL A 175 -15.78 -9.10 12.38
CA VAL A 175 -15.67 -9.80 13.67
C VAL A 175 -14.84 -8.90 14.57
N LEU A 176 -15.54 -8.14 15.43
CA LEU A 176 -14.90 -7.34 16.46
C LEU A 176 -14.15 -8.27 17.42
N TRP A 177 -12.82 -8.11 17.51
CA TRP A 177 -12.08 -8.59 18.67
C TRP A 177 -11.49 -7.41 19.44
N PRO A 178 -11.71 -7.34 20.77
CA PRO A 178 -11.10 -6.32 21.60
C PRO A 178 -9.64 -6.71 21.82
N ASN A 179 -8.73 -5.85 21.37
CA ASN A 179 -7.55 -5.39 22.13
C ASN A 179 -6.47 -4.93 21.15
N GLY A 180 -6.21 -3.63 21.20
CA GLY A 180 -5.26 -2.95 20.33
C GLY A 180 -3.81 -3.34 20.58
N ASN A 181 -2.99 -3.05 19.57
CA ASN A 181 -1.58 -2.73 19.72
C ASN A 181 -1.16 -1.74 18.63
N ARG A 182 -0.33 -0.77 19.04
CA ARG A 182 0.16 0.35 18.23
C ARG A 182 1.35 -0.09 17.37
N CYS A 183 1.40 0.34 16.11
CA CYS A 183 2.56 0.19 15.23
C CYS A 183 3.27 1.54 15.06
N TYR A 184 4.58 1.59 15.30
CA TYR A 184 5.44 2.75 15.04
C TYR A 184 6.30 2.47 13.80
N GLY A 185 6.31 3.39 12.83
CA GLY A 185 7.29 3.45 11.75
C GLY A 185 8.39 4.46 12.10
N ARG A 186 9.66 4.03 12.11
CA ARG A 186 10.83 4.92 12.19
C ARG A 186 11.46 4.99 10.79
N VAL A 187 11.71 6.20 10.32
CA VAL A 187 12.47 6.49 9.10
C VAL A 187 13.90 6.82 9.52
N ASP A 188 14.83 5.90 9.27
CA ASP A 188 16.26 6.14 9.45
C ASP A 188 16.90 6.46 8.09
N LYS A 189 17.64 7.58 8.02
CA LYS A 189 18.47 7.94 6.86
C LYS A 189 19.72 7.07 6.88
N GLY A 190 20.04 6.47 5.74
CA GLY A 190 21.23 5.64 5.57
C GLY A 190 22.53 6.35 5.95
N GLY A 191 23.40 5.60 6.63
CA GLY A 191 24.83 5.84 6.73
C GLY A 191 25.55 4.60 6.19
N GLY A 192 26.46 4.78 5.26
CA GLY A 192 27.08 3.71 4.48
C GLY A 192 28.03 2.81 5.26
N ILE A 193 28.24 1.62 4.71
CA ILE A 193 29.54 1.12 4.26
C ILE A 193 29.29 0.35 2.96
#